data_AF-A0AB38BIH7-F1
#
_entry.id   AF-A0AB38BIH7-F1
#
_cell.length_a   1.000
_cell.length_b   1.000
_cell.length_c   1.000
_cell.angle_alpha   90.00
_cell.angle_beta   90.00
_cell.angle_gamma   90.00
#
_symmetry.space_group_name_H-M   'P 1'
#
loop_
_entity.id
_entity.type
_entity.pdbx_description
1 polymer ?
#
loop_
_entity_poly.entity_id
_entity_poly.type
_entity_poly.pdbx_seq_one_letter_code
_entity_poly.pdbx_strand_id
1 'polypeptide(L)'
;MIKVKLKEVLKDKKLSITDVSNATGIARSTLTPIVNNPEDVKAIKFDTLDKLCTYLDVDLHEVIEFKQNESKNEILRFWVSQNKKFGVIEIKRSNPYSEKSGFISFSVENHAEIKRGSKWEDDEFEEVEGSYLCTLEIMNNEEIMSLNTKFGDFKIQNSITPMDQADLKKILEKTDRQELMDLTVQIIFLFMFNSSLKLHIDSIDISWSIGSVILDRQKNSFKFENDYKNKTLKNVSDYEEAYNRENRNFNFYNVL
;
A
#
# COMPACT_ATOMS: atom_id res chain seq x y z
N MET A 1 4.42 -15.05 10.32
CA MET A 1 3.97 -16.30 10.95
C MET A 1 3.31 -17.20 9.93
N ILE A 2 3.65 -18.49 9.95
CA ILE A 2 2.95 -19.52 9.17
C ILE A 2 1.70 -19.91 9.97
N LYS A 3 0.53 -19.92 9.34
CA LYS A 3 -0.74 -20.32 9.94
C LYS A 3 -1.34 -21.49 9.17
N VAL A 4 -1.95 -22.42 9.91
CA VAL A 4 -2.62 -23.59 9.35
C VAL A 4 -4.13 -23.37 9.38
N LYS A 5 -4.78 -23.51 8.22
CA LYS A 5 -6.22 -23.27 7.99
C LYS A 5 -7.02 -24.57 7.90
N LEU A 6 -6.47 -25.68 8.41
CA LEU A 6 -7.11 -26.99 8.28
C LEU A 6 -8.54 -27.01 8.85
N LYS A 7 -8.81 -26.29 9.94
CA LYS A 7 -10.17 -26.18 10.50
C LYS A 7 -11.19 -25.63 9.51
N GLU A 8 -10.80 -24.64 8.71
CA GLU A 8 -11.66 -24.00 7.70
C GLU A 8 -11.93 -24.99 6.57
N VAL A 9 -10.86 -25.62 6.03
CA VAL A 9 -10.97 -26.63 4.96
C VAL A 9 -11.87 -27.81 5.37
N LEU A 10 -11.73 -28.32 6.60
CA LEU A 10 -12.56 -29.42 7.09
C LEU A 10 -14.02 -29.02 7.24
N LYS A 11 -14.28 -27.79 7.69
CA LYS A 11 -15.65 -27.27 7.83
C LYS A 11 -16.33 -27.17 6.47
N ASP A 12 -15.63 -26.65 5.46
CA ASP A 12 -16.16 -26.49 4.12
C ASP A 12 -16.48 -27.84 3.45
N LYS A 13 -15.64 -28.85 3.70
CA LYS A 13 -15.84 -30.22 3.22
C LYS A 13 -16.74 -31.08 4.14
N LYS A 14 -17.25 -30.52 5.24
CA LYS A 14 -18.08 -31.20 6.25
C LYS A 14 -17.43 -32.48 6.81
N LEU A 15 -16.12 -32.46 6.99
CA LEU A 15 -15.33 -33.58 7.52
C LEU A 15 -14.98 -33.36 8.99
N SER A 16 -14.98 -34.44 9.77
CA SER A 16 -14.46 -34.44 11.14
C SER A 16 -12.97 -34.82 11.17
N ILE A 17 -12.30 -34.51 12.28
CA ILE A 17 -10.93 -34.98 12.56
C ILE A 17 -10.86 -36.52 12.47
N THR A 18 -11.92 -37.21 12.88
CA THR A 18 -11.99 -38.67 12.86
C THR A 18 -12.00 -39.20 11.42
N ASP A 19 -12.77 -38.58 10.53
CA ASP A 19 -12.86 -38.99 9.11
C ASP A 19 -11.50 -38.88 8.43
N VAL A 20 -10.83 -37.75 8.66
CA VAL A 20 -9.47 -37.49 8.12
C VAL A 20 -8.48 -38.50 8.70
N SER A 21 -8.52 -38.76 10.00
CA SER A 21 -7.62 -39.73 10.65
C SER A 21 -7.78 -41.13 10.07
N ASN A 22 -9.03 -41.58 9.89
CA ASN A 22 -9.34 -42.90 9.36
C ASN A 22 -8.91 -43.05 7.90
N ALA A 23 -9.13 -42.02 7.07
CA ALA A 23 -8.82 -42.09 5.65
C ALA A 23 -7.32 -41.93 5.35
N THR A 24 -6.62 -41.09 6.10
CA THR A 24 -5.21 -40.74 5.83
C THR A 24 -4.21 -41.55 6.66
N GLY A 25 -4.68 -42.22 7.71
CA GLY A 25 -3.82 -42.87 8.71
C GLY A 25 -3.05 -41.90 9.61
N ILE A 26 -3.30 -40.58 9.52
CA ILE A 26 -2.70 -39.60 10.42
C ILE A 26 -3.35 -39.73 11.80
N ALA A 27 -2.54 -39.84 12.86
CA ALA A 27 -3.05 -39.98 14.22
C ALA A 27 -3.91 -38.76 14.64
N ARG A 28 -5.02 -39.00 15.33
CA ARG A 28 -5.86 -37.93 15.90
C ARG A 28 -5.09 -37.02 16.85
N SER A 29 -4.10 -37.54 17.57
CA SER A 29 -3.20 -36.75 18.43
C SER A 29 -2.37 -35.73 17.64
N THR A 30 -2.10 -35.99 16.35
CA THR A 30 -1.44 -35.05 15.42
C THR A 30 -2.44 -34.06 14.83
N LEU A 31 -3.62 -34.52 14.40
CA LEU A 31 -4.63 -33.65 13.76
C LEU A 31 -5.31 -32.69 14.74
N THR A 32 -5.51 -33.10 15.99
CA THR A 32 -6.28 -32.31 16.96
C THR A 32 -5.64 -30.95 17.26
N PRO A 33 -4.32 -30.85 17.56
CA PRO A 33 -3.66 -29.56 17.71
C PRO A 33 -3.70 -28.73 16.43
N ILE A 34 -3.52 -29.34 15.26
CA ILE A 34 -3.55 -28.65 13.96
C ILE A 34 -4.91 -28.00 13.70
N VAL A 35 -6.00 -28.65 14.09
CA VAL A 35 -7.36 -28.14 13.86
C VAL A 35 -7.80 -27.18 14.96
N ASN A 36 -7.54 -27.51 16.23
CA ASN A 36 -8.13 -26.77 17.35
C ASN A 36 -7.22 -25.65 17.87
N ASN A 37 -5.90 -25.85 17.83
CA ASN A 37 -4.90 -24.92 18.35
C ASN A 37 -3.80 -24.67 17.30
N PRO A 38 -4.13 -24.23 16.06
CA PRO A 38 -3.17 -24.13 14.97
C PRO A 38 -2.00 -23.20 15.28
N GLU A 39 -2.20 -22.19 16.12
CA GLU A 39 -1.18 -21.21 16.54
C GLU A 39 -0.08 -21.84 17.43
N ASP A 40 -0.38 -22.96 18.10
CA ASP A 40 0.58 -23.68 18.94
C ASP A 40 1.43 -24.70 18.15
N VAL A 41 1.08 -24.93 16.88
CA VAL A 41 1.76 -25.91 16.04
C VAL A 41 3.10 -25.36 15.55
N LYS A 42 4.18 -25.90 16.13
CA LYS A 42 5.55 -25.50 15.79
C LYS A 42 6.12 -26.18 14.55
N ALA A 43 5.61 -27.35 14.19
CA ALA A 43 6.10 -28.13 13.07
C ALA A 43 5.02 -29.07 12.51
N ILE A 44 5.01 -29.24 11.19
CA ILE A 44 4.24 -30.26 10.48
C ILE A 44 5.18 -30.95 9.51
N LYS A 45 5.12 -32.28 9.43
CA LYS A 45 5.91 -33.06 8.47
C LYS A 45 5.33 -32.89 7.06
N PHE A 46 6.18 -32.83 6.04
CA PHE A 46 5.73 -32.78 4.65
C PHE A 46 4.83 -33.96 4.26
N ASP A 47 5.14 -35.19 4.71
CA ASP A 47 4.26 -36.36 4.51
C ASP A 47 2.84 -36.15 5.06
N THR A 48 2.70 -35.43 6.18
CA THR A 48 1.38 -35.08 6.73
C THR A 48 0.67 -34.09 5.82
N LEU A 49 1.39 -33.10 5.27
CA LEU A 49 0.81 -32.14 4.33
C LEU A 49 0.41 -32.79 3.02
N ASP A 50 1.24 -33.67 2.46
CA ASP A 50 0.94 -34.44 1.24
C ASP A 50 -0.34 -35.26 1.41
N LYS A 51 -0.46 -36.01 2.52
CA LYS A 51 -1.65 -36.80 2.82
C LYS A 51 -2.89 -35.94 2.98
N LEU A 52 -2.79 -34.80 3.67
CA LEU A 52 -3.90 -33.87 3.82
C LEU A 52 -4.33 -33.28 2.48
N CYS A 53 -3.40 -32.76 1.69
CA CYS A 53 -3.71 -32.16 0.38
C CYS A 53 -4.31 -33.20 -0.57
N THR A 54 -3.73 -34.41 -0.62
CA THR A 54 -4.22 -35.51 -1.47
C THR A 54 -5.62 -35.97 -1.08
N TYR A 55 -5.87 -36.19 0.22
CA TYR A 55 -7.18 -36.66 0.68
C TYR A 55 -8.26 -35.60 0.57
N LEU A 56 -7.91 -34.34 0.86
CA LEU A 56 -8.85 -33.24 0.81
C LEU A 56 -9.04 -32.72 -0.62
N ASP A 57 -8.20 -33.09 -1.58
CA ASP A 57 -8.21 -32.56 -2.96
C ASP A 57 -8.15 -31.02 -2.95
N VAL A 58 -7.06 -30.50 -2.37
CA VAL A 58 -6.78 -29.06 -2.21
C VAL A 58 -5.29 -28.78 -2.43
N ASP A 59 -4.98 -27.54 -2.80
CA ASP A 59 -3.61 -27.07 -2.89
C ASP A 59 -3.04 -26.69 -1.51
N LEU A 60 -1.72 -26.72 -1.39
CA LEU A 60 -1.02 -26.39 -0.13
C LEU A 60 -1.40 -25.01 0.44
N HIS A 61 -1.65 -24.01 -0.42
CA HIS A 61 -1.98 -22.65 -0.02
C HIS A 61 -3.40 -22.50 0.59
N GLU A 62 -4.26 -23.50 0.37
CA GLU A 62 -5.56 -23.59 1.03
C GLU A 62 -5.42 -24.11 2.47
N VAL A 63 -4.41 -24.96 2.73
CA VAL A 63 -4.14 -25.54 4.05
C VAL A 63 -3.20 -24.67 4.88
N ILE A 64 -2.22 -24.02 4.26
CA ILE A 64 -1.20 -23.20 4.92
C ILE A 64 -1.19 -21.79 4.32
N GLU A 65 -1.13 -20.79 5.18
CA GLU A 65 -0.87 -19.41 4.79
C GLU A 65 0.35 -18.84 5.50
N PHE A 66 1.05 -17.91 4.85
CA PHE A 66 2.06 -17.08 5.50
C PHE A 66 1.51 -15.68 5.68
N LYS A 67 1.45 -15.21 6.94
CA LYS A 67 1.08 -13.83 7.30
C LYS A 67 2.29 -13.08 7.82
N GLN A 68 2.67 -12.01 7.14
CA GLN A 68 3.82 -11.20 7.54
C GLN A 68 3.36 -10.12 8.53
N ASN A 69 3.61 -10.33 9.84
CA ASN A 69 3.12 -9.45 10.90
C ASN A 69 4.18 -8.47 11.46
N GLU A 70 5.47 -8.71 11.19
CA GLU A 70 6.59 -7.99 11.83
C GLU A 70 7.36 -7.15 10.83
N SER A 71 6.67 -6.68 9.81
CA SER A 71 7.30 -6.04 8.68
C SER A 71 6.81 -4.61 8.57
N LYS A 72 7.76 -3.67 8.45
CA LYS A 72 7.47 -2.24 8.44
C LYS A 72 8.08 -1.60 7.20
N ASN A 73 7.34 -0.68 6.59
CA ASN A 73 7.85 0.22 5.56
C ASN A 73 8.17 1.59 6.18
N GLU A 74 9.33 2.14 5.86
CA GLU A 74 9.79 3.44 6.38
C GLU A 74 10.51 4.22 5.28
N ILE A 75 10.35 5.54 5.26
CA ILE A 75 11.12 6.40 4.37
C ILE A 75 12.51 6.62 4.99
N LEU A 76 13.57 6.24 4.28
CA LEU A 76 14.95 6.46 4.72
C LEU A 76 15.50 7.80 4.28
N ARG A 77 15.29 8.12 3.00
CA ARG A 77 15.84 9.29 2.33
C ARG A 77 14.87 9.80 1.31
N PHE A 78 14.98 11.08 1.01
CA PHE A 78 14.24 11.71 -0.06
C PHE A 78 15.14 12.72 -0.77
N TRP A 79 14.91 12.88 -2.07
CA TRP A 79 15.55 13.85 -2.93
C TRP A 79 14.46 14.60 -3.68
N VAL A 80 14.57 15.92 -3.77
CA VAL A 80 13.63 16.76 -4.50
C VAL A 80 14.39 17.55 -5.55
N SER A 81 13.84 17.61 -6.74
CA SER A 81 14.38 18.41 -7.84
C SER A 81 14.34 19.90 -7.52
N GLN A 82 15.22 20.68 -8.13
CA GLN A 82 15.29 22.13 -7.89
C GLN A 82 13.97 22.85 -8.22
N ASN A 83 13.26 22.41 -9.27
CA ASN A 83 11.97 22.98 -9.66
C ASN A 83 10.81 22.49 -8.78
N LYS A 84 11.09 21.56 -7.86
CA LYS A 84 10.16 21.00 -6.87
C LYS A 84 8.89 20.41 -7.48
N LYS A 85 8.98 19.86 -8.70
CA LYS A 85 7.88 19.12 -9.35
C LYS A 85 8.10 17.61 -9.36
N PHE A 86 9.31 17.18 -9.04
CA PHE A 86 9.74 15.79 -9.09
C PHE A 86 10.63 15.46 -7.89
N GLY A 87 10.59 14.22 -7.42
CA GLY A 87 11.55 13.72 -6.46
C GLY A 87 11.60 12.21 -6.42
N VAL A 88 12.49 11.70 -5.58
CA VAL A 88 12.70 10.28 -5.34
C VAL A 88 12.74 10.05 -3.84
N ILE A 89 12.13 8.96 -3.38
CA ILE A 89 12.23 8.48 -2.01
C ILE A 89 12.87 7.11 -1.99
N GLU A 90 13.68 6.86 -0.97
CA GLU A 90 14.17 5.53 -0.62
C GLU A 90 13.25 4.95 0.46
N ILE A 91 12.53 3.87 0.13
CA ILE A 91 11.71 3.14 1.09
C ILE A 91 12.48 1.94 1.59
N LYS A 92 12.66 1.86 2.91
CA LYS A 92 13.14 0.68 3.62
C LYS A 92 11.98 -0.24 3.96
N ARG A 93 12.17 -1.50 3.65
CA ARG A 93 11.41 -2.62 4.20
C ARG A 93 12.25 -3.29 5.27
N SER A 94 11.75 -3.29 6.51
CA SER A 94 12.36 -3.99 7.64
C SER A 94 11.54 -5.22 7.98
N ASN A 95 12.19 -6.35 8.20
CA ASN A 95 11.63 -7.53 8.87
C ASN A 95 12.70 -8.14 9.80
N PRO A 96 12.38 -9.11 10.67
CA PRO A 96 13.34 -9.65 11.64
C PRO A 96 14.62 -10.26 11.04
N TYR A 97 14.61 -10.59 9.75
CA TYR A 97 15.68 -11.30 9.07
C TYR A 97 16.45 -10.45 8.06
N SER A 98 15.89 -9.31 7.65
CA SER A 98 16.47 -8.48 6.60
C SER A 98 15.94 -7.07 6.61
N GLU A 99 16.81 -6.16 6.18
CA GLU A 99 16.45 -4.80 5.81
C GLU A 99 16.84 -4.60 4.35
N LYS A 100 15.87 -4.21 3.53
CA LYS A 100 16.12 -3.90 2.12
C LYS A 100 15.51 -2.57 1.75
N SER A 101 16.02 -1.92 0.71
CA SER A 101 15.50 -0.65 0.22
C SER A 101 15.22 -0.69 -1.27
N GLY A 102 14.16 -0.01 -1.69
CA GLY A 102 13.91 0.30 -3.08
C GLY A 102 13.51 1.77 -3.23
N PHE A 103 13.35 2.21 -4.47
CA PHE A 103 13.08 3.60 -4.77
C PHE A 103 11.69 3.79 -5.36
N ILE A 104 11.06 4.89 -4.97
CA ILE A 104 9.83 5.38 -5.58
C ILE A 104 10.09 6.80 -6.07
N SER A 105 9.82 7.07 -7.33
CA SER A 105 9.74 8.44 -7.83
C SER A 105 8.36 9.00 -7.51
N PHE A 106 8.32 10.32 -7.36
CA PHE A 106 7.07 11.05 -7.29
C PHE A 106 7.11 12.28 -8.19
N SER A 107 5.99 12.60 -8.81
CA SER A 107 5.77 13.84 -9.55
C SER A 107 4.52 14.53 -9.04
N VAL A 108 4.54 15.85 -9.05
CA VAL A 108 3.39 16.67 -8.64
C VAL A 108 3.03 17.61 -9.76
N GLU A 109 1.81 17.48 -10.23
CA GLU A 109 1.22 18.28 -11.29
C GLU A 109 0.03 19.06 -10.74
N ASN A 110 -0.20 20.24 -11.31
CA ASN A 110 -1.38 21.02 -10.98
C ASN A 110 -2.58 20.40 -11.70
N HIS A 111 -3.62 20.02 -10.96
CA HIS A 111 -4.78 19.33 -11.51
C HIS A 111 -5.92 20.29 -11.85
N ALA A 112 -6.22 21.27 -10.99
CA ALA A 112 -7.16 22.35 -11.25
C ALA A 112 -6.91 23.52 -10.28
N GLU A 113 -6.87 24.75 -10.80
CA GLU A 113 -6.86 25.98 -9.99
C GLU A 113 -8.24 26.65 -10.06
N ILE A 114 -8.83 26.93 -8.90
CA ILE A 114 -9.93 27.88 -8.77
C ILE A 114 -9.32 29.12 -8.10
N LYS A 115 -9.10 30.17 -8.88
CA LYS A 115 -8.77 31.48 -8.29
C LYS A 115 -10.04 32.04 -7.64
N ARG A 116 -10.13 31.99 -6.31
CA ARG A 116 -11.16 32.76 -5.59
C ARG A 116 -10.58 34.12 -5.29
N GLY A 117 -11.09 35.14 -5.99
CA GLY A 117 -10.75 36.52 -5.70
C GLY A 117 -11.41 36.97 -4.39
N SER A 118 -10.85 36.62 -3.23
CA SER A 118 -11.21 37.20 -1.95
C SER A 118 -10.17 38.25 -1.57
N LYS A 119 -10.51 39.55 -1.68
CA LYS A 119 -9.75 40.59 -0.98
C LYS A 119 -10.11 40.53 0.50
N TRP A 120 -9.17 40.13 1.34
CA TRP A 120 -9.23 40.45 2.77
C TRP A 120 -8.60 41.83 2.95
N GLU A 121 -9.26 42.69 3.74
CA GLU A 121 -9.10 44.16 3.67
C GLU A 121 -7.71 44.73 4.00
N ASP A 122 -6.69 43.94 4.36
CA ASP A 122 -5.37 44.49 4.69
C ASP A 122 -4.14 43.67 4.22
N ASP A 123 -4.32 42.61 3.41
CA ASP A 123 -3.19 41.79 2.94
C ASP A 123 -3.36 41.46 1.43
N GLU A 124 -2.43 41.93 0.59
CA GLU A 124 -2.39 41.69 -0.86
C GLU A 124 -1.99 40.23 -1.20
N PHE A 125 -2.80 39.25 -0.80
CA PHE A 125 -2.63 37.87 -1.24
C PHE A 125 -3.85 37.40 -2.04
N GLU A 126 -3.64 36.94 -3.28
CA GLU A 126 -4.65 36.20 -4.03
C GLU A 126 -4.80 34.80 -3.41
N GLU A 127 -6.01 34.47 -2.96
CA GLU A 127 -6.37 33.15 -2.49
C GLU A 127 -6.55 32.21 -3.70
N VAL A 128 -5.51 31.41 -3.97
CA VAL A 128 -5.55 30.40 -5.04
C VAL A 128 -5.91 29.07 -4.42
N GLU A 129 -7.17 28.65 -4.55
CA GLU A 129 -7.59 27.28 -4.23
C GLU A 129 -7.08 26.36 -5.35
N GLY A 130 -6.20 25.41 -5.03
CA GLY A 130 -5.58 24.53 -6.03
C GLY A 130 -5.72 23.06 -5.64
N SER A 131 -6.00 22.21 -6.63
CA SER A 131 -5.89 20.76 -6.53
C SER A 131 -4.61 20.29 -7.23
N TYR A 132 -3.89 19.38 -6.58
CA TYR A 132 -2.65 18.82 -7.10
C TYR A 132 -2.82 17.33 -7.33
N LEU A 133 -2.26 16.83 -8.43
CA LEU A 133 -2.12 15.41 -8.72
C LEU A 133 -0.70 14.97 -8.35
N CYS A 134 -0.58 14.13 -7.31
CA CYS A 134 0.68 13.44 -7.03
C CYS A 134 0.66 12.05 -7.67
N THR A 135 1.67 11.75 -8.49
CA THR A 135 1.89 10.42 -9.07
C THR A 135 3.09 9.78 -8.40
N LEU A 136 2.96 8.52 -7.99
CA LEU A 136 4.03 7.73 -7.37
C LEU A 136 4.35 6.51 -8.26
N GLU A 137 5.62 6.23 -8.51
CA GLU A 137 6.08 5.15 -9.39
C GLU A 137 7.28 4.41 -8.80
N ILE A 138 7.27 3.08 -8.83
CA ILE A 138 8.40 2.27 -8.35
C ILE A 138 9.52 2.32 -9.39
N MET A 139 10.74 2.62 -8.96
CA MET A 139 11.88 2.77 -9.85
C MET A 139 12.74 1.49 -9.94
N ASN A 140 13.34 1.26 -11.10
CA ASN A 140 14.39 0.26 -11.29
C ASN A 140 15.80 0.88 -11.30
N ASN A 141 16.83 0.02 -11.31
CA ASN A 141 18.22 0.46 -11.28
C ASN A 141 18.63 1.29 -12.51
N GLU A 142 18.10 1.00 -13.70
CA GLU A 142 18.42 1.73 -14.93
C GLU A 142 17.88 3.16 -14.90
N GLU A 143 16.66 3.34 -14.39
CA GLU A 143 16.02 4.64 -14.21
C GLU A 143 16.79 5.50 -13.18
N ILE A 144 17.22 4.89 -12.07
CA ILE A 144 18.06 5.55 -11.06
C ILE A 144 19.40 5.99 -11.66
N MET A 145 20.07 5.12 -12.43
CA MET A 145 21.30 5.47 -13.12
C MET A 145 21.09 6.60 -14.14
N SER A 146 19.99 6.57 -14.88
CA SER A 146 19.62 7.63 -15.83
C SER A 146 19.41 8.95 -15.12
N LEU A 147 18.70 8.96 -13.99
CA LEU A 147 18.47 10.16 -13.18
C LEU A 147 19.77 10.75 -12.64
N ASN A 148 20.63 9.93 -12.03
CA ASN A 148 21.93 10.39 -11.50
C ASN A 148 22.80 11.00 -12.61
N THR A 149 22.71 10.47 -13.83
CA THR A 149 23.47 10.99 -14.98
C THR A 149 22.86 12.29 -15.52
N LYS A 150 21.54 12.36 -15.63
CA LYS A 150 20.82 13.51 -16.20
C LYS A 150 20.77 14.70 -15.25
N PHE A 151 20.66 14.45 -13.96
CA PHE A 151 20.53 15.47 -12.93
C PHE A 151 21.68 15.32 -11.95
N GLY A 152 22.78 16.06 -12.18
CA GLY A 152 24.01 15.96 -11.38
C GLY A 152 23.86 16.24 -9.88
N ASP A 153 22.74 16.84 -9.47
CA ASP A 153 22.39 17.07 -8.06
C ASP A 153 21.85 15.81 -7.37
N PHE A 154 21.29 14.87 -8.13
CA PHE A 154 20.80 13.61 -7.61
C PHE A 154 21.97 12.63 -7.55
N LYS A 155 22.41 12.34 -6.33
CA LYS A 155 23.37 11.26 -6.02
C LYS A 155 22.61 10.12 -5.33
N ILE A 156 21.66 9.54 -6.05
CA ILE A 156 20.77 8.50 -5.51
C ILE A 156 21.50 7.16 -5.54
N GLN A 157 21.58 6.53 -4.38
CA GLN A 157 22.10 5.17 -4.23
C GLN A 157 21.47 4.55 -2.99
N ASN A 158 21.33 3.22 -2.98
CA ASN A 158 20.77 2.53 -1.83
C ASN A 158 21.67 2.77 -0.61
N SER A 159 21.04 3.13 0.51
CA SER A 159 21.67 3.29 1.81
C SER A 159 21.87 1.94 2.51
N ILE A 160 21.07 0.95 2.14
CA ILE A 160 21.08 -0.43 2.67
C ILE A 160 21.00 -1.44 1.52
N THR A 161 20.81 -2.73 1.81
CA THR A 161 20.72 -3.77 0.78
C THR A 161 19.63 -3.44 -0.26
N PRO A 162 19.94 -3.48 -1.57
CA PRO A 162 18.94 -3.19 -2.60
C PRO A 162 17.82 -4.23 -2.66
N MET A 163 16.65 -3.77 -3.06
CA MET A 163 15.47 -4.57 -3.39
C MET A 163 15.15 -4.39 -4.86
N ASP A 164 14.87 -5.50 -5.54
CA ASP A 164 14.43 -5.45 -6.93
C ASP A 164 13.05 -4.76 -7.05
N GLN A 165 12.82 -4.09 -8.17
CA GLN A 165 11.56 -3.39 -8.46
C GLN A 165 10.36 -4.33 -8.36
N ALA A 166 10.46 -5.57 -8.87
CA ALA A 166 9.39 -6.54 -8.84
C ALA A 166 9.09 -7.04 -7.41
N ASP A 167 10.10 -7.11 -6.55
CA ASP A 167 9.93 -7.48 -5.15
C ASP A 167 9.26 -6.35 -4.36
N LEU A 168 9.71 -5.10 -4.55
CA LEU A 168 9.08 -3.93 -3.93
C LEU A 168 7.61 -3.83 -4.35
N LYS A 169 7.32 -4.05 -5.63
CA LYS A 169 5.96 -4.06 -6.16
C LYS A 169 5.09 -5.09 -5.44
N LYS A 170 5.51 -6.36 -5.38
CA LYS A 170 4.77 -7.43 -4.68
C LYS A 170 4.56 -7.13 -3.19
N ILE A 171 5.51 -6.45 -2.55
CA ILE A 171 5.39 -6.03 -1.15
C ILE A 171 4.31 -4.96 -1.01
N LEU A 172 4.34 -3.93 -1.85
CA LEU A 172 3.37 -2.84 -1.82
C LEU A 172 1.95 -3.31 -2.18
N GLU A 173 1.79 -4.23 -3.14
CA GLU A 173 0.49 -4.86 -3.47
C GLU A 173 -0.14 -5.63 -2.29
N LYS A 174 0.69 -6.16 -1.39
CA LYS A 174 0.26 -6.92 -0.21
C LYS A 174 0.23 -6.09 1.07
N THR A 175 0.66 -4.83 1.01
CA THR A 175 0.67 -3.95 2.18
C THR A 175 -0.75 -3.49 2.46
N ASP A 176 -1.12 -3.40 3.74
CA ASP A 176 -2.45 -2.97 4.14
C ASP A 176 -2.75 -1.52 3.69
N ARG A 177 -4.00 -1.23 3.32
CA ARG A 177 -4.43 0.10 2.83
C ARG A 177 -4.07 1.22 3.79
N GLN A 178 -4.13 0.99 5.11
CA GLN A 178 -3.78 2.00 6.11
C GLN A 178 -2.27 2.26 6.14
N GLU A 179 -1.43 1.23 6.09
CA GLU A 179 0.03 1.41 6.03
C GLU A 179 0.44 2.14 4.73
N LEU A 180 -0.21 1.80 3.62
CA LEU A 180 -0.03 2.50 2.33
C LEU A 180 -0.45 3.97 2.39
N MET A 181 -1.57 4.25 3.06
CA MET A 181 -2.03 5.61 3.32
C MET A 181 -1.02 6.39 4.14
N ASP A 182 -0.53 5.81 5.25
CA ASP A 182 0.40 6.47 6.17
C ASP A 182 1.73 6.79 5.47
N LEU A 183 2.23 5.88 4.62
CA LEU A 183 3.39 6.15 3.76
C LEU A 183 3.11 7.29 2.79
N THR A 184 1.96 7.24 2.11
CA THR A 184 1.57 8.27 1.14
C THR A 184 1.51 9.65 1.80
N VAL A 185 0.89 9.75 2.97
CA VAL A 185 0.80 10.98 3.77
C VAL A 185 2.19 11.51 4.13
N GLN A 186 3.11 10.64 4.56
CA GLN A 186 4.49 11.03 4.85
C GLN A 186 5.20 11.59 3.60
N ILE A 187 5.01 10.98 2.43
CA ILE A 187 5.60 11.44 1.17
C ILE A 187 5.08 12.83 0.80
N ILE A 188 3.76 13.06 0.91
CA ILE A 188 3.15 14.38 0.67
C ILE A 188 3.74 15.40 1.64
N PHE A 189 3.76 15.09 2.94
CA PHE A 189 4.26 16.02 3.94
C PHE A 189 5.70 16.40 3.65
N LEU A 190 6.56 15.42 3.35
CA LEU A 190 7.93 15.66 2.94
C LEU A 190 8.00 16.54 1.69
N PHE A 191 7.16 16.29 0.69
CA PHE A 191 7.11 17.11 -0.52
C PHE A 191 6.67 18.55 -0.21
N MET A 192 5.53 18.72 0.45
CA MET A 192 4.89 20.01 0.73
C MET A 192 5.79 20.92 1.57
N PHE A 193 6.42 20.39 2.64
CA PHE A 193 7.34 21.17 3.48
C PHE A 193 8.64 21.55 2.78
N ASN A 194 9.10 20.75 1.81
CA ASN A 194 10.28 21.09 1.00
C ASN A 194 9.94 21.90 -0.24
N SER A 195 8.68 21.91 -0.67
CA SER A 195 8.17 22.73 -1.76
C SER A 195 8.15 24.22 -1.36
N SER A 196 8.51 25.11 -2.28
CA SER A 196 8.37 26.57 -2.10
C SER A 196 6.97 27.04 -2.52
N LEU A 197 5.98 26.13 -2.52
CA LEU A 197 4.60 26.43 -2.83
C LEU A 197 4.03 27.29 -1.69
N LYS A 198 4.10 28.61 -1.85
CA LYS A 198 3.33 29.60 -1.07
C LYS A 198 1.89 29.63 -1.58
N LEU A 199 1.20 28.50 -1.57
CA LEU A 199 -0.18 28.40 -2.08
C LEU A 199 -1.10 27.94 -0.97
N HIS A 200 -2.35 28.40 -0.97
CA HIS A 200 -3.41 27.94 -0.08
C HIS A 200 -4.02 26.67 -0.72
N ILE A 201 -3.42 25.52 -0.43
CA ILE A 201 -3.80 24.24 -1.04
C ILE A 201 -4.99 23.65 -0.28
N ASP A 202 -6.20 23.80 -0.77
CA ASP A 202 -7.38 23.27 -0.07
C ASP A 202 -7.53 21.77 -0.20
N SER A 203 -7.12 21.19 -1.34
CA SER A 203 -7.16 19.74 -1.53
C SER A 203 -6.00 19.19 -2.37
N ILE A 204 -5.60 17.96 -2.08
CA ILE A 204 -4.57 17.20 -2.82
C ILE A 204 -5.17 15.86 -3.23
N ASP A 205 -5.17 15.60 -4.55
CA ASP A 205 -5.54 14.31 -5.13
C ASP A 205 -4.27 13.51 -5.42
N ILE A 206 -4.23 12.27 -4.96
CA ILE A 206 -3.05 11.43 -5.13
C ILE A 206 -3.46 10.22 -5.88
N SER A 207 -2.82 10.01 -7.01
CA SER A 207 -2.99 8.81 -7.81
C SER A 207 -1.72 8.00 -7.70
N TRP A 208 -1.78 6.91 -6.95
CA TRP A 208 -0.70 5.96 -6.89
C TRP A 208 -0.96 4.80 -7.84
N SER A 209 0.01 4.49 -8.70
CA SER A 209 0.01 3.31 -9.54
C SER A 209 1.06 2.33 -9.02
N ILE A 210 0.64 1.12 -8.67
CA ILE A 210 1.58 0.05 -8.30
C ILE A 210 2.10 -0.60 -9.58
N GLY A 211 3.15 -0.02 -10.17
CA GLY A 211 3.71 -0.41 -11.46
C GLY A 211 4.08 0.81 -12.31
N SER A 212 4.45 0.62 -13.58
CA SER A 212 4.67 1.76 -14.48
C SER A 212 3.34 2.36 -14.94
N VAL A 213 3.33 3.65 -15.31
CA VAL A 213 2.18 4.38 -15.89
C VAL A 213 1.49 3.60 -17.04
N ILE A 214 2.23 2.70 -17.68
CA ILE A 214 1.82 2.00 -18.90
C ILE A 214 1.21 0.62 -18.60
N LEU A 215 1.51 -0.02 -17.45
CA LEU A 215 1.32 -1.48 -17.32
C LEU A 215 0.73 -2.00 -16.00
N ASP A 216 0.06 -1.19 -15.18
CA ASP A 216 -0.71 -1.76 -14.07
C ASP A 216 -2.04 -1.12 -13.71
N ARG A 217 -2.99 -1.98 -13.36
CA ARG A 217 -4.43 -1.67 -13.30
C ARG A 217 -4.94 -1.24 -11.92
N GLN A 218 -4.06 -1.12 -10.92
CA GLN A 218 -4.46 -0.63 -9.59
C GLN A 218 -4.03 0.82 -9.40
N LYS A 219 -4.99 1.72 -9.68
CA LYS A 219 -4.92 3.13 -9.32
C LYS A 219 -5.52 3.32 -7.93
N ASN A 220 -4.71 3.67 -6.95
CA ASN A 220 -5.18 4.11 -5.65
C ASN A 220 -5.34 5.63 -5.68
N SER A 221 -6.55 6.12 -5.42
CA SER A 221 -6.82 7.55 -5.35
C SER A 221 -7.06 7.98 -3.91
N PHE A 222 -6.34 8.99 -3.44
CA PHE A 222 -6.54 9.56 -2.12
C PHE A 222 -6.73 11.07 -2.21
N LYS A 223 -7.77 11.59 -1.56
CA LYS A 223 -8.07 13.01 -1.46
C LYS A 223 -7.84 13.50 -0.05
N PHE A 224 -7.05 14.56 0.09
CA PHE A 224 -6.74 15.18 1.37
C PHE A 224 -7.15 16.64 1.36
N GLU A 225 -7.69 17.13 2.48
CA GLU A 225 -7.86 18.56 2.75
C GLU A 225 -6.73 19.06 3.64
N ASN A 226 -6.16 20.23 3.32
CA ASN A 226 -5.13 20.86 4.15
C ASN A 226 -5.74 21.88 5.11
N ASP A 227 -5.57 21.66 6.40
CA ASP A 227 -5.88 22.65 7.42
C ASP A 227 -4.62 23.48 7.70
N TYR A 228 -4.50 24.60 6.98
CA TYR A 228 -3.36 25.52 7.11
C TYR A 228 -3.16 26.04 8.52
N LYS A 229 -4.25 26.31 9.25
CA LYS A 229 -4.19 26.89 10.60
C LYS A 229 -3.55 25.92 11.57
N ASN A 230 -3.88 24.64 11.44
CA ASN A 230 -3.38 23.59 12.33
C ASN A 230 -2.17 22.83 11.78
N LYS A 231 -1.77 23.09 10.52
CA LYS A 231 -0.73 22.36 9.79
C LYS A 231 -1.00 20.85 9.73
N THR A 232 -2.26 20.48 9.50
CA THR A 232 -2.70 19.07 9.44
C THR A 232 -3.31 18.74 8.10
N LEU A 233 -3.06 17.53 7.59
CA LEU A 233 -3.76 16.97 6.44
C LEU A 233 -4.89 16.05 6.94
N LYS A 234 -6.11 16.22 6.43
CA LYS A 234 -7.26 15.37 6.72
C LYS A 234 -7.59 14.53 5.50
N ASN A 235 -7.62 13.21 5.65
CA ASN A 235 -8.09 12.32 4.59
C ASN A 235 -9.61 12.45 4.44
N VAL A 236 -10.07 12.78 3.24
CA VAL A 236 -11.51 12.89 2.88
C VAL A 236 -11.91 11.90 1.78
N SER A 237 -11.02 10.97 1.42
CA SER A 237 -11.24 9.95 0.38
C SER A 237 -12.47 9.08 0.64
N ASP A 238 -12.71 8.73 1.90
CA ASP A 238 -13.83 7.86 2.30
C ASP A 238 -15.18 8.62 2.31
N TYR A 239 -15.14 9.95 2.48
CA TYR A 239 -16.33 10.80 2.46
C TYR A 239 -16.96 10.83 1.07
N GLU A 240 -16.15 10.89 0.00
CA GLU A 240 -16.64 10.79 -1.37
C GLU A 240 -17.05 9.37 -1.77
N GLU A 241 -16.36 8.31 -1.30
CA GLU A 241 -16.83 6.94 -1.53
C GLU A 241 -18.18 6.65 -0.84
N ALA A 242 -18.40 7.17 0.37
CA ALA A 242 -19.67 7.08 1.09
C ALA A 242 -20.77 7.94 0.45
N TYR A 243 -20.48 9.20 0.11
CA TYR A 243 -21.39 10.11 -0.57
C TYR A 243 -21.78 9.60 -1.97
N ASN A 244 -20.84 9.02 -2.73
CA ASN A 244 -21.12 8.42 -4.02
C ASN A 244 -21.83 7.06 -3.91
N ARG A 245 -21.69 6.32 -2.80
CA ARG A 245 -22.50 5.11 -2.52
C ARG A 245 -23.94 5.48 -2.13
N GLU A 246 -24.16 6.53 -1.35
CA GLU A 246 -25.50 7.01 -1.01
C GLU A 246 -26.20 7.63 -2.23
N ASN A 247 -25.49 8.40 -3.06
CA ASN A 247 -26.05 8.98 -4.29
C ASN A 247 -26.20 8.01 -5.47
N ARG A 248 -25.69 6.76 -5.36
CA ARG A 248 -26.00 5.67 -6.31
C ARG A 248 -27.22 4.85 -5.90
N ASN A 249 -27.73 4.99 -4.67
CA ASN A 249 -28.87 4.23 -4.15
C ASN A 249 -30.19 4.99 -4.12
N PHE A 250 -30.26 6.19 -4.68
CA PHE A 250 -31.52 6.88 -4.97
C PHE A 250 -31.63 7.23 -6.45
N ASN A 251 -32.13 6.28 -7.22
CA ASN A 251 -33.02 6.50 -8.35
C ASN A 251 -33.76 5.20 -8.68
N PHE A 252 -34.62 4.77 -7.74
CA PHE A 252 -35.82 4.04 -8.12
C PHE A 252 -36.81 5.05 -8.72
N TYR A 253 -37.25 4.75 -9.94
CA TYR A 253 -38.46 5.20 -10.62
C TYR A 253 -39.32 6.26 -9.93
N ASN A 254 -39.52 7.37 -10.63
CA ASN A 254 -40.71 8.23 -10.65
C ASN A 254 -40.38 9.39 -11.63
N VAL A 255 -41.09 9.73 -12.70
CA VAL A 255 -42.52 9.57 -13.08
C VAL A 255 -42.66 9.81 -14.60
N LEU A 256 -43.59 9.05 -15.22
CA LEU A 256 -44.18 9.12 -16.59
C LEU A 256 -43.38 8.59 -17.79
#